data_AF-A0AAD9QYA5-F1
#
_entry.id   AF-A0AAD9QYA5-F1
#
_cell.length_a   1.000
_cell.length_b   1.000
_cell.length_c   1.000
_cell.angle_alpha   90.00
_cell.angle_beta   90.00
_cell.angle_gamma   90.00
#
_symmetry.space_group_name_H-M   'P 1'
#
loop_
_entity.id
_entity.type
_entity.pdbx_description
1 polymer ?
#
loop_
_entity_poly.entity_id
_entity_poly.type
_entity_poly.pdbx_seq_one_letter_code
_entity_poly.pdbx_strand_id
1 'polypeptide(L)'
;MDKSDKHMSQASKSMQWTREHDILLCREVLALEVYKHKKGTNEAGRLWDEIAKNLRGCQTVRFKSNLSQRAVRKRFNLIQGRFKENEKTELAASGISVPEQDELDVLLEDIAERERDAIAEASEKKGQEKATAEDIRNQALERMGQTKKRKSEDGQEPKERKSRRSSNEALQFMQEKAESDKAFREEELKIRKKEEETKAAQFQAMFTQQQSFLQAMTQQQAQQQQQNQHMQMLMAQQSQAMMSVLEKLLSKE
;
A
#
# COMPACT_ATOMS: atom_id res chain seq x y z
N MET A 1 -32.95 62.84 1.02
CA MET A 1 -33.13 62.66 -0.43
C MET A 1 -31.92 63.31 -1.09
N ASP A 2 -31.04 62.67 -1.84
CA ASP A 2 -30.92 61.29 -2.29
C ASP A 2 -29.43 61.10 -2.61
N LYS A 3 -28.88 59.95 -2.24
CA LYS A 3 -27.48 59.56 -2.47
C LYS A 3 -27.43 58.87 -3.82
N SER A 4 -26.54 59.27 -4.71
CA SER A 4 -26.09 58.39 -5.80
C SER A 4 -24.73 58.83 -6.33
N ASP A 5 -23.71 58.65 -5.48
CA ASP A 5 -22.34 58.44 -5.94
C ASP A 5 -22.31 57.17 -6.79
N LYS A 6 -22.35 57.36 -8.10
CA LYS A 6 -22.16 56.29 -9.08
C LYS A 6 -20.66 56.02 -9.19
N HIS A 7 -20.11 55.29 -8.21
CA HIS A 7 -18.86 54.56 -8.43
C HIS A 7 -19.09 53.57 -9.57
N MET A 8 -18.72 53.96 -10.79
CA MET A 8 -18.48 53.04 -11.88
C MET A 8 -17.34 52.11 -11.45
N SER A 9 -17.72 50.96 -10.90
CA SER A 9 -16.87 49.79 -10.80
C SER A 9 -16.24 49.55 -12.18
N GLN A 10 -14.95 49.86 -12.30
CA GLN A 10 -14.12 49.36 -13.38
C GLN A 10 -14.09 47.84 -13.26
N ALA A 11 -15.03 47.17 -13.92
CA ALA A 11 -14.96 45.73 -14.11
C ALA A 11 -13.65 45.43 -14.82
N SER A 12 -12.67 44.88 -14.09
CA SER A 12 -11.36 44.59 -14.66
C SER A 12 -11.56 43.64 -15.84
N LYS A 13 -11.13 44.05 -17.05
CA LYS A 13 -10.98 43.15 -18.19
C LYS A 13 -10.31 41.87 -17.69
N SER A 14 -10.98 40.73 -17.85
CA SER A 14 -10.39 39.44 -17.52
C SER A 14 -9.13 39.29 -18.37
N MET A 15 -7.97 39.18 -17.72
CA MET A 15 -6.70 38.91 -18.39
C MET A 15 -6.87 37.70 -19.33
N GLN A 16 -6.47 37.90 -20.58
CA GLN A 16 -6.41 36.87 -21.60
C GLN A 16 -4.98 36.30 -21.65
N TRP A 17 -4.88 35.00 -21.86
CA TRP A 17 -3.59 34.35 -22.06
C TRP A 17 -3.07 34.70 -23.45
N THR A 18 -1.88 35.29 -23.50
CA THR A 18 -1.15 35.59 -24.75
C THR A 18 0.02 34.63 -24.91
N ARG A 19 0.67 34.66 -26.07
CA ARG A 19 1.87 33.86 -26.36
C ARG A 19 2.96 34.04 -25.30
N GLU A 20 3.24 35.27 -24.90
CA GLU A 20 4.24 35.60 -23.87
C GLU A 20 3.89 34.99 -22.50
N HIS A 21 2.61 34.93 -22.14
CA HIS A 21 2.17 34.27 -20.90
C HIS A 21 2.41 32.76 -20.97
N ASP A 22 2.21 32.15 -22.14
CA ASP A 22 2.44 30.72 -22.36
C ASP A 22 3.94 30.39 -22.34
N ILE A 23 4.79 31.27 -22.90
CA ILE A 23 6.26 31.13 -22.85
C ILE A 23 6.73 31.12 -21.40
N LEU A 24 6.33 32.12 -20.61
CA LEU A 24 6.70 32.20 -19.19
C LEU A 24 6.18 31.01 -18.39
N LEU A 25 4.96 30.55 -18.69
CA LEU A 25 4.42 29.33 -18.10
C LEU A 25 5.29 28.11 -18.42
N CYS A 26 5.68 27.92 -19.68
CA CYS A 26 6.52 26.77 -20.07
C CYS A 26 7.91 26.83 -19.45
N ARG A 27 8.52 28.02 -19.37
CA ARG A 27 9.81 28.23 -18.68
C ARG A 27 9.72 27.84 -17.20
N GLU A 28 8.66 28.24 -16.49
CA GLU A 28 8.46 27.85 -15.09
C GLU A 28 8.20 26.34 -14.93
N VAL A 29 7.48 25.72 -15.87
CA VAL A 29 7.28 24.25 -15.88
C VAL A 29 8.60 23.49 -16.06
N LEU A 30 9.49 23.99 -16.91
CA LEU A 30 10.85 23.45 -17.06
C LEU A 30 11.68 23.67 -15.80
N ALA A 31 11.67 24.87 -15.25
CA ALA A 31 12.47 25.23 -14.07
C ALA A 31 12.11 24.39 -12.84
N LEU A 32 10.82 24.09 -12.66
CA LEU A 32 10.31 23.29 -11.53
C LEU A 32 10.11 21.82 -11.88
N GLU A 33 10.51 21.40 -13.08
CA GLU A 33 10.53 20.01 -13.55
C GLU A 33 9.28 19.19 -13.21
N VAL A 34 8.09 19.80 -13.38
CA VAL A 34 6.82 19.25 -12.87
C VAL A 34 6.53 17.84 -13.40
N TYR A 35 7.04 17.52 -14.60
CA TYR A 35 6.92 16.23 -15.27
C TYR A 35 7.62 15.07 -14.56
N LYS A 36 8.60 15.32 -13.68
CA LYS A 36 9.25 14.27 -12.87
C LYS A 36 8.32 13.72 -11.78
N HIS A 37 7.29 14.47 -11.40
CA HIS A 37 6.36 14.07 -10.34
C HIS A 37 5.07 13.49 -10.92
N LYS A 38 4.59 12.39 -10.32
CA LYS A 38 3.37 11.71 -10.74
C LYS A 38 2.15 12.65 -10.65
N LYS A 39 1.36 12.71 -11.72
CA LYS A 39 0.11 13.49 -11.78
C LYS A 39 -0.84 13.06 -10.64
N GLY A 40 -1.40 14.06 -9.94
CA GLY A 40 -2.35 13.83 -8.84
C GLY A 40 -1.70 13.65 -7.46
N THR A 41 -0.36 13.71 -7.36
CA THR A 41 0.33 13.74 -6.07
C THR A 41 0.28 15.14 -5.43
N ASN A 42 0.46 15.18 -4.10
CA ASN A 42 0.56 16.43 -3.35
C ASN A 42 1.78 17.25 -3.80
N GLU A 43 2.90 16.60 -4.12
CA GLU A 43 4.11 17.25 -4.62
C GLU A 43 3.87 17.94 -5.96
N ALA A 44 3.30 17.23 -6.94
CA ALA A 44 2.94 17.84 -8.22
C ALA A 44 1.98 19.02 -8.01
N GLY A 45 1.03 18.90 -7.07
CA GLY A 45 0.17 20.02 -6.67
C GLY A 45 0.97 21.23 -6.18
N ARG A 46 1.88 21.04 -5.22
CA ARG A 46 2.71 22.11 -4.67
C ARG A 46 3.52 22.82 -5.75
N LEU A 47 4.09 22.09 -6.72
CA LEU A 47 4.83 22.70 -7.83
C LEU A 47 3.94 23.58 -8.70
N TRP A 48 2.71 23.15 -9.02
CA TRP A 48 1.77 24.01 -9.75
C TRP A 48 1.35 25.25 -8.94
N ASP A 49 1.29 25.16 -7.61
CA ASP A 49 1.03 26.31 -6.74
C ASP A 49 2.22 27.28 -6.74
N GLU A 50 3.45 26.75 -6.73
CA GLU A 50 4.71 27.48 -6.87
C GLU A 50 4.75 28.25 -8.19
N ILE A 51 4.48 27.58 -9.32
CA ILE A 51 4.39 28.22 -10.64
C ILE A 51 3.37 29.37 -10.60
N ALA A 52 2.18 29.13 -10.04
CA ALA A 52 1.17 30.18 -9.94
C ALA A 52 1.65 31.38 -9.10
N LYS A 53 2.43 31.15 -8.03
CA LYS A 53 3.05 32.24 -7.25
C LYS A 53 4.10 33.00 -8.07
N ASN A 54 5.00 32.30 -8.74
CA ASN A 54 6.07 32.90 -9.55
C ASN A 54 5.50 33.76 -10.68
N LEU A 55 4.50 33.23 -11.40
CA LEU A 55 3.84 33.97 -12.48
C LEU A 55 3.13 35.23 -11.96
N ARG A 56 2.53 35.20 -10.77
CA ARG A 56 1.95 36.42 -10.16
C ARG A 56 2.98 37.49 -9.84
N GLY A 57 4.21 37.10 -9.54
CA GLY A 57 5.34 38.01 -9.28
C GLY A 57 6.06 38.49 -10.54
N CYS A 58 5.68 38.00 -11.73
CA CYS A 58 6.34 38.36 -12.98
C CYS A 58 6.14 39.85 -13.32
N GLN A 59 7.22 40.52 -13.71
CA GLN A 59 7.21 41.94 -14.08
C GLN A 59 7.08 42.14 -15.61
N THR A 60 7.42 41.13 -16.41
CA THR A 60 7.41 41.21 -17.88
C THR A 60 6.00 41.28 -18.44
N VAL A 61 5.09 40.44 -17.93
CA VAL A 61 3.67 40.44 -18.30
C VAL A 61 2.79 40.35 -17.07
N ARG A 62 1.62 40.99 -17.12
CA ARG A 62 0.73 41.11 -15.96
C ARG A 62 -0.21 39.90 -15.84
N PHE A 63 0.08 39.02 -14.89
CA PHE A 63 -0.82 37.95 -14.50
C PHE A 63 -1.93 38.42 -13.54
N LYS A 64 -3.05 37.67 -13.48
CA LYS A 64 -4.11 37.92 -12.49
C LYS A 64 -3.56 37.74 -11.07
N SER A 65 -3.89 38.67 -10.17
CA SER A 65 -3.52 38.60 -8.75
C SER A 65 -4.10 37.37 -8.04
N ASN A 66 -5.21 36.82 -8.53
CA ASN A 66 -5.83 35.59 -8.03
C ASN A 66 -5.58 34.37 -8.94
N LEU A 67 -4.47 34.36 -9.69
CA LEU A 67 -4.10 33.23 -10.54
C LEU A 67 -3.94 31.96 -9.70
N SER A 68 -4.82 30.98 -9.90
CA SER A 68 -4.80 29.72 -9.16
C SER A 68 -4.00 28.64 -9.89
N GLN A 69 -3.47 27.69 -9.13
CA GLN A 69 -2.85 26.46 -9.62
C GLN A 69 -3.72 25.74 -10.67
N ARG A 70 -5.02 25.65 -10.43
CA ARG A 70 -5.97 25.06 -11.38
C ARG A 70 -6.00 25.79 -12.72
N ALA A 71 -5.95 27.12 -12.71
CA ALA A 71 -5.97 27.92 -13.94
C ALA A 71 -4.68 27.72 -14.75
N VAL A 72 -3.52 27.73 -14.08
CA VAL A 72 -2.20 27.50 -14.66
C VAL A 72 -2.11 26.11 -15.29
N ARG A 73 -2.42 25.07 -14.51
CA ARG A 73 -2.41 23.68 -15.00
C ARG A 73 -3.38 23.46 -16.15
N LYS A 74 -4.58 24.04 -16.09
CA LYS A 74 -5.57 23.96 -17.18
C LYS A 74 -5.04 24.63 -18.45
N ARG A 75 -4.37 25.79 -18.33
CA ARG A 75 -3.77 26.48 -19.48
C ARG A 75 -2.65 25.64 -20.08
N PHE A 76 -1.75 25.12 -19.25
CA PHE A 76 -0.65 24.27 -19.71
C PHE A 76 -1.15 23.05 -20.49
N ASN A 77 -2.12 22.31 -19.94
CA ASN A 77 -2.71 21.16 -20.63
C ASN A 77 -3.34 21.53 -21.99
N LEU A 78 -3.93 22.73 -22.10
CA LEU A 78 -4.53 23.20 -23.35
C LEU A 78 -3.46 23.46 -24.42
N ILE A 79 -2.39 24.18 -24.08
CA ILE A 79 -1.33 24.52 -25.05
C ILE A 79 -0.51 23.28 -25.43
N GLN A 80 -0.21 22.40 -24.47
CA GLN A 80 0.47 21.13 -24.73
C GLN A 80 -0.38 20.21 -25.61
N GLY A 81 -1.70 20.18 -25.39
CA GLY A 81 -2.62 19.42 -26.23
C GLY A 81 -2.66 19.91 -27.68
N ARG A 82 -2.73 21.24 -27.88
CA ARG A 82 -2.70 21.85 -29.21
C ARG A 82 -1.39 21.58 -29.94
N PHE A 83 -0.26 21.69 -29.25
CA PHE A 83 1.05 21.40 -29.83
C PHE A 83 1.13 19.95 -30.33
N LYS A 84 0.73 18.98 -29.51
CA LYS A 84 0.70 17.55 -29.89
C LYS A 84 -0.27 17.23 -31.03
N GLU A 85 -1.34 18.00 -31.18
CA GLU A 85 -2.28 17.87 -32.30
C GLU A 85 -1.68 18.43 -33.59
N ASN A 86 -1.08 19.63 -33.52
CA ASN A 86 -0.40 20.27 -34.64
C ASN A 86 0.77 19.42 -35.15
N GLU A 87 1.61 18.89 -34.27
CA GLU A 87 2.74 18.01 -34.64
C GLU A 87 2.26 16.79 -35.45
N LYS A 88 1.14 16.18 -35.05
CA LYS A 88 0.55 15.05 -35.79
C LYS A 88 0.01 15.45 -37.16
N THR A 89 -0.62 16.61 -37.27
CA THR A 89 -1.15 17.10 -38.55
C THR A 89 -0.04 17.52 -39.50
N GLU A 90 1.01 18.17 -39.00
CA GLU A 90 2.20 18.56 -39.78
C GLU A 90 2.96 17.33 -40.30
N LEU A 91 3.20 16.31 -39.45
CA LEU A 91 3.80 15.04 -39.86
C LEU A 91 2.95 14.28 -40.89
N ALA A 92 1.63 14.43 -40.85
CA ALA A 92 0.72 13.80 -41.80
C ALA A 92 0.61 14.58 -43.14
N ALA A 93 0.90 15.88 -43.13
CA ALA A 93 0.68 16.78 -44.28
C ALA A 93 1.97 17.22 -45.00
N SER A 94 3.14 17.13 -44.36
CA SER A 94 4.38 17.70 -44.89
C SER A 94 5.33 16.66 -45.50
N GLY A 95 5.73 16.90 -46.76
CA GLY A 95 6.90 16.27 -47.39
C GLY A 95 8.06 17.23 -47.64
N ILE A 96 7.86 18.55 -47.59
CA ILE A 96 8.88 19.56 -47.94
C ILE A 96 8.51 20.92 -47.30
N SER A 97 8.76 21.09 -46.00
CA SER A 97 9.09 22.38 -45.34
C SER A 97 8.88 22.22 -43.83
N VAL A 98 9.93 22.50 -43.05
CA VAL A 98 9.86 22.62 -41.58
C VAL A 98 9.65 24.11 -41.29
N PRO A 99 8.51 24.53 -40.71
CA PRO A 99 8.32 25.91 -40.27
C PRO A 99 9.39 26.28 -39.23
N GLU A 100 9.82 27.55 -39.23
CA GLU A 100 10.71 28.08 -38.21
C GLU A 100 10.02 27.96 -36.84
N GLN A 101 10.51 27.04 -36.00
CA GLN A 101 9.95 26.80 -34.66
C GLN A 101 10.10 28.07 -33.83
N ASP A 102 9.00 28.56 -33.28
CA ASP A 102 9.08 29.67 -32.34
C ASP A 102 9.44 29.20 -30.93
N GLU A 103 9.80 30.16 -30.06
CA GLU A 103 10.27 29.85 -28.70
C GLU A 103 9.28 28.98 -27.91
N LEU A 104 7.97 29.21 -28.08
CA LEU A 104 6.97 28.42 -27.36
C LEU A 104 6.97 26.97 -27.85
N ASP A 105 7.14 26.75 -29.15
CA ASP A 105 7.19 25.42 -29.74
C ASP A 105 8.44 24.67 -29.27
N VAL A 106 9.61 25.33 -29.23
CA VAL A 106 10.85 24.75 -28.68
C VAL A 106 10.69 24.37 -27.21
N LEU A 107 10.08 25.24 -26.40
CA LEU A 107 9.84 24.94 -24.98
C LEU A 107 8.88 23.77 -24.78
N LEU A 108 7.83 23.67 -25.60
CA LEU A 108 6.87 22.57 -25.55
C LEU A 108 7.49 21.24 -26.01
N GLU A 109 8.38 21.29 -26.99
CA GLU A 109 9.17 20.14 -27.43
C GLU A 109 10.13 19.64 -26.33
N ASP A 110 10.91 20.53 -25.72
CA ASP A 110 11.81 20.19 -24.59
C ASP A 110 11.01 19.58 -23.42
N ILE A 111 9.87 20.18 -23.06
CA ILE A 111 9.01 19.60 -22.02
C ILE A 111 8.51 18.21 -22.42
N ALA A 112 8.13 17.99 -23.69
CA ALA A 112 7.64 16.70 -24.16
C ALA A 112 8.74 15.63 -24.20
N GLU A 113 9.98 16.00 -24.53
CA GLU A 113 11.15 15.13 -24.47
C GLU A 113 11.44 14.72 -23.01
N ARG A 114 11.57 15.69 -22.11
CA ARG A 114 11.83 15.39 -20.69
C ARG A 114 10.70 14.63 -20.00
N GLU A 115 9.45 14.85 -20.42
CA GLU A 115 8.31 14.01 -19.99
C GLU A 115 8.51 12.54 -20.38
N ARG A 116 8.99 12.26 -21.60
CA ARG A 116 9.25 10.90 -22.07
C ARG A 116 10.39 10.25 -21.29
N ASP A 117 11.48 10.98 -21.08
CA ASP A 117 12.64 10.49 -20.32
C ASP A 117 12.27 10.18 -18.88
N ALA A 118 11.53 11.07 -18.21
CA ALA A 118 11.05 10.83 -16.85
C ALA A 118 10.16 9.58 -16.75
N ILE A 119 9.33 9.31 -17.77
CA ILE A 119 8.51 8.09 -17.84
C ILE A 119 9.39 6.86 -18.06
N ALA A 120 10.38 6.94 -18.95
CA ALA A 120 11.31 5.84 -19.23
C ALA A 120 12.11 5.46 -17.99
N GLU A 121 12.71 6.44 -17.30
CA GLU A 121 13.44 6.22 -16.05
C GLU A 121 12.56 5.59 -14.95
N ALA A 122 11.32 6.08 -14.81
CA ALA A 122 10.39 5.53 -13.83
C ALA A 122 10.00 4.07 -14.16
N SER A 123 9.84 3.74 -15.45
CA SER A 123 9.56 2.39 -15.91
C SER A 123 10.75 1.45 -15.68
N GLU A 124 11.97 1.92 -15.96
CA GLU A 124 13.19 1.15 -15.74
C GLU A 124 13.40 0.83 -14.26
N LYS A 125 13.29 1.83 -13.38
CA LYS A 125 13.37 1.62 -11.92
C LYS A 125 12.36 0.58 -11.43
N LYS A 126 11.11 0.69 -11.88
CA LYS A 126 10.07 -0.30 -11.54
C LYS A 126 10.40 -1.70 -12.10
N GLY A 127 11.01 -1.78 -13.27
CA GLY A 127 11.49 -3.03 -13.85
C GLY A 127 12.60 -3.67 -13.02
N GLN A 128 13.58 -2.88 -12.59
CA GLN A 128 14.67 -3.32 -11.72
C GLN A 128 14.18 -3.77 -10.33
N GLU A 129 13.26 -3.02 -9.72
CA GLU A 129 12.61 -3.42 -8.46
C GLU A 129 11.83 -4.74 -8.60
N LYS A 130 11.11 -4.91 -9.72
CA LYS A 130 10.41 -6.16 -10.00
C LYS A 130 11.38 -7.32 -10.19
N ALA A 131 12.46 -7.13 -10.94
CA ALA A 131 13.47 -8.15 -11.18
C ALA A 131 14.18 -8.55 -9.88
N THR A 132 14.53 -7.59 -9.02
CA THR A 132 15.13 -7.87 -7.71
C THR A 132 14.16 -8.59 -6.77
N ALA A 133 12.89 -8.20 -6.73
CA ALA A 133 11.88 -8.91 -5.95
C ALA A 133 11.64 -10.34 -6.46
N GLU A 134 11.62 -10.55 -7.78
CA GLU A 134 11.52 -11.88 -8.39
C GLU A 134 12.76 -12.73 -8.09
N ASP A 135 13.95 -12.15 -8.11
CA ASP A 135 15.18 -12.88 -7.78
C ASP A 135 15.23 -13.32 -6.31
N ILE A 136 14.87 -12.43 -5.36
CA ILE A 136 14.74 -12.77 -3.93
C ILE A 136 13.70 -13.88 -3.74
N ARG A 137 12.56 -13.81 -4.43
CA ARG A 137 11.54 -14.85 -4.38
C ARG A 137 12.06 -16.19 -4.90
N ASN A 138 12.78 -16.18 -6.03
CA ASN A 138 13.36 -17.38 -6.62
C ASN A 138 14.42 -17.98 -5.68
N GLN A 139 15.29 -17.15 -5.11
CA GLN A 139 16.30 -17.56 -4.14
C GLN A 139 15.67 -18.24 -2.91
N ALA A 140 14.54 -17.73 -2.41
CA ALA A 140 13.83 -18.33 -1.28
C ALA A 140 13.15 -19.68 -1.63
N LEU A 141 12.79 -19.89 -2.90
CA LEU A 141 12.16 -21.13 -3.39
C LEU A 141 13.18 -22.18 -3.87
N GLU A 142 14.47 -21.83 -3.94
CA GLU A 142 15.51 -22.79 -4.32
C GLU A 142 15.68 -23.88 -3.26
N ARG A 143 15.75 -25.14 -3.71
CA ARG A 143 16.17 -26.24 -2.83
C ARG A 143 17.67 -26.10 -2.54
N MET A 144 18.13 -26.53 -1.36
CA MET A 144 19.54 -26.44 -0.93
C MET A 144 20.59 -26.84 -1.99
N GLY A 145 20.28 -27.82 -2.85
CA GLY A 145 21.17 -28.24 -3.96
C GLY A 145 21.26 -27.27 -5.15
N GLN A 146 20.28 -26.39 -5.37
CA GLN A 146 20.26 -25.40 -6.45
C GLN A 146 21.04 -24.13 -6.05
N THR A 147 20.91 -23.68 -4.81
CA THR A 147 21.66 -22.54 -4.27
C THR A 147 23.17 -22.78 -4.26
N LYS A 148 23.61 -24.03 -4.03
CA LYS A 148 25.03 -24.42 -4.12
C LYS A 148 25.57 -24.34 -5.56
N LYS A 149 24.76 -24.61 -6.58
CA LYS A 149 25.13 -24.46 -8.00
C LYS A 149 25.25 -22.99 -8.41
N ARG A 150 24.31 -22.15 -7.99
CA ARG A 150 24.32 -20.71 -8.31
C ARG A 150 25.55 -19.99 -7.73
N LYS A 151 25.92 -20.30 -6.48
CA LYS A 151 27.15 -19.79 -5.86
C LYS A 151 28.45 -20.32 -6.50
N SER A 152 28.42 -21.47 -7.17
CA SER A 152 29.59 -21.99 -7.90
C SER A 152 29.74 -21.40 -9.30
N GLU A 153 28.67 -20.82 -9.86
CA GLU A 153 28.66 -20.23 -11.20
C GLU A 153 29.11 -18.76 -11.17
N ASP A 154 28.84 -18.04 -10.07
CA ASP A 154 29.23 -16.63 -9.84
C ASP A 154 30.72 -16.47 -9.46
N GLY A 155 31.48 -17.58 -9.43
CA GLY A 155 32.89 -17.57 -9.10
C GLY A 155 33.60 -18.87 -9.45
N GLN A 156 34.01 -19.04 -10.70
CA GLN A 156 35.40 -19.31 -11.11
C GLN A 156 35.53 -19.79 -12.56
N GLU A 157 36.63 -19.34 -13.15
CA GLU A 157 37.36 -19.91 -14.29
C GLU A 157 37.26 -21.43 -14.44
N PRO A 158 37.40 -21.94 -15.68
CA PRO A 158 37.23 -23.35 -15.99
C PRO A 158 38.30 -24.19 -15.28
N LYS A 159 37.89 -24.94 -14.24
CA LYS A 159 38.80 -25.87 -13.56
C LYS A 159 39.15 -27.04 -14.47
N GLU A 160 40.44 -27.13 -14.79
CA GLU A 160 41.06 -28.21 -15.54
C GLU A 160 40.74 -29.59 -14.96
N ARG A 161 40.56 -30.54 -15.89
CA ARG A 161 40.35 -31.96 -15.61
C ARG A 161 41.60 -32.55 -14.95
N LYS A 162 41.48 -33.07 -13.72
CA LYS A 162 42.50 -33.96 -13.13
C LYS A 162 41.93 -35.34 -12.75
N SER A 163 42.36 -36.32 -13.54
CA SER A 163 42.93 -37.62 -13.16
C SER A 163 42.19 -38.53 -12.16
N ARG A 164 41.49 -39.52 -12.73
CA ARG A 164 41.40 -40.99 -12.46
C ARG A 164 41.80 -41.65 -11.11
N ARG A 165 41.84 -40.98 -9.97
CA ARG A 165 41.85 -41.64 -8.64
C ARG A 165 40.93 -40.92 -7.65
N SER A 166 39.62 -41.01 -7.85
CA SER A 166 38.66 -40.61 -6.81
C SER A 166 37.28 -41.26 -6.95
N SER A 167 37.24 -42.60 -6.93
CA SER A 167 35.96 -43.32 -6.83
C SER A 167 35.43 -43.37 -5.40
N ASN A 168 36.31 -43.27 -4.40
CA ASN A 168 35.92 -43.33 -2.99
C ASN A 168 35.35 -41.99 -2.49
N GLU A 169 35.93 -40.86 -2.89
CA GLU A 169 35.43 -39.52 -2.54
C GLU A 169 34.07 -39.22 -3.19
N ALA A 170 33.86 -39.67 -4.44
CA ALA A 170 32.57 -39.54 -5.11
C ALA A 170 31.47 -40.36 -4.43
N LEU A 171 31.79 -41.58 -3.95
CA LEU A 171 30.86 -42.40 -3.17
C LEU A 171 30.59 -41.80 -1.80
N GLN A 172 31.61 -41.28 -1.12
CA GLN A 172 31.45 -40.56 0.16
C GLN A 172 30.56 -39.32 -0.01
N PHE A 173 30.76 -38.53 -1.07
CA PHE A 173 29.90 -37.39 -1.36
C PHE A 173 28.45 -37.79 -1.66
N MET A 174 28.25 -38.88 -2.41
CA MET A 174 26.91 -39.40 -2.67
C MET A 174 26.23 -39.93 -1.40
N GLN A 175 26.99 -40.57 -0.51
CA GLN A 175 26.49 -41.06 0.76
C GLN A 175 26.18 -39.91 1.73
N GLU A 176 27.10 -38.95 1.89
CA GLU A 176 26.90 -37.75 2.71
C GLU A 176 25.70 -36.94 2.23
N LYS A 177 25.51 -36.82 0.91
CA LYS A 177 24.33 -36.18 0.33
C LYS A 177 23.05 -36.95 0.62
N ALA A 178 23.06 -38.27 0.54
CA ALA A 178 21.90 -39.10 0.85
C ALA A 178 21.55 -39.04 2.35
N GLU A 179 22.55 -39.02 3.23
CA GLU A 179 22.39 -38.87 4.67
C GLU A 179 21.85 -37.49 5.03
N SER A 180 22.37 -36.43 4.42
CA SER A 180 21.86 -35.05 4.61
C SER A 180 20.41 -34.90 4.13
N ASP A 181 20.06 -35.49 2.98
CA ASP A 181 18.69 -35.44 2.45
C ASP A 181 17.71 -36.26 3.31
N LYS A 182 18.15 -37.40 3.85
CA LYS A 182 17.38 -38.19 4.80
C LYS A 182 17.17 -37.45 6.13
N ALA A 183 18.22 -36.82 6.67
CA ALA A 183 18.14 -36.03 7.89
C ALA A 183 17.16 -34.87 7.77
N PHE A 184 17.18 -34.16 6.63
CA PHE A 184 16.24 -33.07 6.36
C PHE A 184 14.78 -33.54 6.34
N ARG A 185 14.49 -34.66 5.66
CA ARG A 185 13.14 -35.24 5.66
C ARG A 185 12.68 -35.70 7.04
N GLU A 186 13.59 -36.27 7.84
CA GLU A 186 13.27 -36.66 9.22
C GLU A 186 12.98 -35.44 10.09
N GLU A 187 13.69 -34.33 9.91
CA GLU A 187 13.44 -33.08 10.64
C GLU A 187 12.12 -32.44 10.23
N GLU A 188 11.79 -32.42 8.94
CA GLU A 188 10.49 -31.96 8.43
C GLU A 188 9.33 -32.77 9.03
N LEU A 189 9.45 -34.10 9.05
CA LEU A 189 8.46 -34.97 9.67
C LEU A 189 8.33 -34.74 11.18
N LYS A 190 9.44 -34.48 11.88
CA LYS A 190 9.42 -34.14 13.32
C LYS A 190 8.73 -32.81 13.58
N ILE A 191 8.97 -31.80 12.75
CA ILE A 191 8.30 -30.48 12.86
C ILE A 191 6.80 -30.67 12.66
N ARG A 192 6.40 -31.36 11.57
CA ARG A 192 4.98 -31.62 11.29
C ARG A 192 4.30 -32.39 12.41
N LYS A 193 4.96 -33.42 12.98
CA LYS A 193 4.42 -34.17 14.12
C LYS A 193 4.22 -33.29 15.36
N LYS A 194 5.19 -32.42 15.67
CA LYS A 194 5.06 -31.44 16.77
C LYS A 194 3.92 -30.45 16.52
N GLU A 195 3.72 -30.00 15.28
CA GLU A 195 2.58 -29.14 14.94
C GLU A 195 1.23 -29.84 15.11
N GLU A 196 1.14 -31.11 14.71
CA GLU A 196 -0.05 -31.93 14.92
C GLU A 196 -0.30 -32.19 16.42
N GLU A 197 0.73 -32.50 17.20
CA GLU A 197 0.65 -32.69 18.66
C GLU A 197 0.24 -31.40 19.38
N THR A 198 0.80 -30.25 19.00
CA THR A 198 0.43 -28.95 19.60
C THR A 198 -1.01 -28.57 19.27
N LYS A 199 -1.47 -28.80 18.03
CA LYS A 199 -2.88 -28.61 17.67
C LYS A 199 -3.81 -29.55 18.44
N ALA A 200 -3.44 -30.82 18.59
CA ALA A 200 -4.21 -31.78 19.37
C ALA A 200 -4.29 -31.38 20.85
N ALA A 201 -3.18 -30.93 21.45
CA ALA A 201 -3.14 -30.45 22.82
C ALA A 201 -4.00 -29.18 23.01
N GLN A 202 -3.96 -28.23 22.07
CA GLN A 202 -4.82 -27.05 22.10
C GLN A 202 -6.30 -27.42 22.03
N PHE A 203 -6.66 -28.37 21.14
CA PHE A 203 -8.04 -28.85 21.03
C PHE A 203 -8.51 -29.55 22.31
N GLN A 204 -7.67 -30.41 22.88
CA GLN A 204 -7.96 -31.08 24.14
C GLN A 204 -8.13 -30.07 25.29
N ALA A 205 -7.25 -29.07 25.41
CA ALA A 205 -7.36 -28.03 26.41
C ALA A 205 -8.65 -27.21 26.27
N MET A 206 -9.03 -26.87 25.04
CA MET A 206 -10.30 -26.18 24.74
C MET A 206 -11.50 -27.05 25.16
N PHE A 207 -11.46 -28.34 24.86
CA PHE A 207 -12.52 -29.28 25.23
C PHE A 207 -12.64 -29.43 26.76
N THR A 208 -11.52 -29.61 27.46
CA THR A 208 -11.49 -29.68 28.93
C THR A 208 -11.98 -28.37 29.56
N GLN A 209 -11.61 -27.21 29.01
CA GLN A 209 -12.12 -25.92 29.49
C GLN A 209 -13.64 -25.83 29.31
N GLN A 210 -14.18 -26.19 28.14
CA GLN A 210 -15.62 -26.20 27.89
C GLN A 210 -16.36 -27.12 28.86
N GLN A 211 -15.83 -28.33 29.11
CA GLN A 211 -16.39 -29.25 30.09
C GLN A 211 -16.38 -28.67 31.51
N SER A 212 -15.26 -28.07 31.93
CA SER A 212 -15.14 -27.47 33.26
C SER A 212 -16.13 -26.33 33.47
N PHE A 213 -16.38 -25.53 32.43
CA PHE A 213 -17.36 -24.45 32.46
C PHE A 213 -18.80 -24.98 32.60
N LEU A 214 -19.16 -26.02 31.84
CA LEU A 214 -20.47 -26.67 31.97
C LEU A 214 -20.67 -27.27 33.37
N GLN A 215 -19.64 -27.92 33.92
CA GLN A 215 -19.71 -28.50 35.26
C GLN A 215 -19.87 -27.44 36.35
N ALA A 216 -19.13 -26.33 36.25
CA ALA A 216 -19.25 -25.20 37.17
C ALA A 216 -20.65 -24.56 37.10
N MET A 217 -21.21 -24.37 35.90
CA MET A 217 -22.57 -23.86 35.71
C MET A 217 -23.60 -24.78 36.36
N THR A 218 -23.47 -26.10 36.15
CA THR A 218 -24.40 -27.09 36.72
C THR A 218 -24.34 -27.10 38.24
N GLN A 219 -23.14 -26.99 38.81
CA GLN A 219 -22.94 -26.94 40.25
C GLN A 219 -23.51 -25.65 40.87
N GLN A 220 -23.34 -24.51 40.19
CA GLN A 220 -23.97 -23.25 40.61
C GLN A 220 -25.49 -23.33 40.61
N GLN A 221 -26.08 -23.92 39.56
CA GLN A 221 -27.54 -24.10 39.47
C GLN A 221 -28.07 -25.03 40.57
N ALA A 222 -27.36 -26.13 40.86
CA ALA A 222 -27.72 -27.04 41.94
C ALA A 222 -27.66 -26.37 43.32
N GLN A 223 -26.64 -25.55 43.58
CA GLN A 223 -26.50 -24.82 44.84
C GLN A 223 -27.63 -23.80 45.04
N GLN A 224 -28.03 -23.11 43.96
CA GLN A 224 -29.16 -22.16 43.98
C GLN A 224 -30.50 -22.87 44.26
N GLN A 225 -30.71 -24.05 43.67
CA GLN A 225 -31.89 -24.87 43.94
C GLN A 225 -31.92 -25.36 45.40
N GLN A 226 -30.79 -25.79 45.95
CA GLN A 226 -30.71 -26.20 47.36
C GLN A 226 -31.00 -25.04 48.31
N GLN A 227 -30.47 -23.84 48.05
CA GLN A 227 -30.78 -22.65 48.84
C GLN A 227 -32.28 -22.30 48.78
N ASN A 228 -32.89 -22.37 47.60
CA ASN A 228 -34.33 -22.12 47.44
C ASN A 228 -35.18 -23.17 48.19
N GLN A 229 -34.85 -24.45 48.10
CA GLN A 229 -35.55 -25.50 48.86
C GLN A 229 -35.38 -25.31 50.38
N HIS A 230 -34.17 -24.96 50.83
CA HIS A 230 -33.91 -24.69 52.23
C HIS A 230 -34.73 -23.50 52.75
N MET A 231 -34.80 -22.41 51.98
CA MET A 231 -35.60 -21.23 52.33
C MET A 231 -37.11 -21.55 52.36
N GLN A 232 -37.60 -22.36 51.42
CA GLN A 232 -38.99 -22.79 51.38
C GLN A 232 -39.36 -23.69 52.57
N MET A 233 -38.44 -24.56 53.01
CA MET A 233 -38.61 -25.38 54.22
C MET A 233 -38.64 -24.51 55.49
N LEU A 234 -37.77 -23.51 55.59
CA LEU A 234 -37.76 -22.58 56.74
C LEU A 234 -39.06 -21.77 56.81
N MET A 235 -39.54 -21.27 55.67
CA MET A 235 -40.82 -20.56 55.59
C MET A 235 -41.99 -21.48 55.99
N ALA A 236 -42.00 -22.73 55.51
CA ALA A 236 -43.02 -23.72 55.87
C ALA A 236 -42.99 -24.05 57.38
N GLN A 237 -41.80 -24.21 57.97
CA GLN A 237 -41.65 -24.44 59.40
C GLN A 237 -42.15 -23.25 60.22
N GLN A 238 -41.81 -22.02 59.82
CA GLN A 238 -42.30 -20.81 60.49
C GLN A 238 -43.84 -20.70 60.36
N SER A 239 -44.40 -21.00 59.19
CA SER A 239 -45.84 -21.02 58.96
C SER A 239 -46.55 -22.08 59.80
N GLN A 240 -46.02 -23.30 59.89
CA GLN A 240 -46.55 -24.36 60.77
C GLN A 240 -46.45 -23.98 62.25
N ALA A 241 -45.33 -23.38 62.68
CA ALA A 241 -45.18 -22.90 64.05
C ALA A 241 -46.22 -21.81 64.38
N MET A 242 -46.43 -20.84 63.47
CA MET A 242 -47.48 -19.83 63.62
C MET A 242 -48.88 -20.45 63.68
N MET A 243 -49.20 -21.41 62.80
CA MET A 243 -50.48 -22.13 62.86
C MET A 243 -50.66 -22.88 64.18
N SER A 244 -49.61 -23.55 64.69
CA SER A 244 -49.69 -24.27 65.97
C SER A 244 -49.91 -23.35 67.18
N VAL A 245 -49.41 -22.11 67.12
CA VAL A 245 -49.67 -21.10 68.15
C VAL A 245 -51.10 -20.59 68.05
N LEU A 246 -51.60 -20.34 66.83
CA LEU A 246 -52.99 -19.97 66.60
C LEU A 246 -53.97 -21.06 67.05
N GLU A 247 -53.67 -22.34 66.78
CA GLU A 247 -54.48 -23.48 67.20
C GLU A 247 -54.50 -23.64 68.74
N LYS A 248 -53.37 -23.39 69.42
CA LYS A 248 -53.31 -23.35 70.90
C LYS A 248 -54.02 -22.16 71.52
N LEU A 249 -54.14 -21.04 70.80
CA LEU A 249 -54.91 -19.87 71.25
C LEU A 249 -56.42 -20.07 71.02
N LEU A 250 -56.81 -20.71 69.92
CA LEU A 250 -58.20 -21.05 69.60
C LEU A 250 -58.75 -22.24 70.42
N SER A 251 -57.89 -23.17 70.85
CA SER A 251 -58.29 -24.33 71.68
C SER A 251 -58.34 -24.01 73.19
N LYS A 252 -58.27 -22.73 73.57
CA LYS A 252 -58.25 -22.25 74.97
C LYS A 252 -59.52 -21.50 75.39
N GLU A 253 -60.56 -21.52 74.58
CA GLU A 253 -61.96 -21.25 74.96
C GLU A 253 -62.75 -22.55 75.05
#